data_AF-A0A357LB96-F1
#
_entry.id   AF-A0A357LB96-F1
#
_cell.length_a   1.000
_cell.length_b   1.000
_cell.length_c   1.000
_cell.angle_alpha   90.00
_cell.angle_beta   90.00
_cell.angle_gamma   90.00
#
_symmetry.space_group_name_H-M   'P 1'
#
loop_
_entity.id
_entity.type
_entity.pdbx_description
1 polymer ?
#
loop_
_entity_poly.entity_id
_entity_poly.type
_entity_poly.pdbx_seq_one_letter_code
_entity_poly.pdbx_strand_id
1 'polypeptide(L)'
;MSESAVPGRYFDGRTAAGHDVEAVFSADGVSIRGQGHEIFWPAKRLRIAARDEHEIRLSNVREGEARLVIPARAAGVIGAAMPELLSGAPERRRMTALVIALIAAAAAVAGGVFFGAPAASGPLAERTPKELEIQMGENVAGQINLILKPCGADADLAPLS
;
A
#
# COMPACT_ATOMS: atom_id res chain seq x y z
N MET A 1 35.00 4.18 21.50
CA MET A 1 33.90 3.39 20.91
C MET A 1 34.50 2.65 19.73
N SER A 2 34.62 1.33 19.81
CA SER A 2 35.26 0.55 18.75
C SER A 2 34.37 0.52 17.52
N GLU A 3 34.73 1.27 16.47
CA GLU A 3 34.23 1.07 15.11
C GLU A 3 34.50 -0.39 14.75
N SER A 4 33.47 -1.22 14.78
CA SER A 4 33.59 -2.62 14.43
C SER A 4 33.36 -2.74 12.93
N ALA A 5 34.45 -2.78 12.18
CA ALA A 5 34.40 -3.07 10.75
C ALA A 5 33.88 -4.48 10.52
N VAL A 6 32.88 -4.60 9.65
CA VAL A 6 32.24 -5.87 9.28
C VAL A 6 32.63 -6.18 7.84
N PRO A 7 33.29 -7.31 7.56
CA PRO A 7 33.56 -7.70 6.18
C PRO A 7 32.26 -8.03 5.46
N GLY A 8 32.16 -7.60 4.21
CA GLY A 8 30.99 -7.81 3.37
C GLY A 8 31.32 -7.71 1.90
N ARG A 9 30.27 -7.77 1.08
CA ARG A 9 30.34 -7.65 -0.36
C ARG A 9 29.41 -6.55 -0.84
N TYR A 10 29.96 -5.59 -1.56
CA TYR A 10 29.22 -4.49 -2.16
C TYR A 10 28.95 -4.78 -3.64
N PHE A 11 27.73 -4.48 -4.07
CA PHE A 11 27.29 -4.51 -5.46
C PHE A 11 26.81 -3.12 -5.82
N ASP A 12 27.35 -2.56 -6.89
CA ASP A 12 27.09 -1.17 -7.30
C ASP A 12 25.75 -0.97 -8.03
N GLY A 13 25.08 -2.07 -8.41
CA GLY A 13 23.83 -2.04 -9.16
C GLY A 13 23.99 -1.57 -10.62
N ARG A 14 25.22 -1.45 -11.11
CA ARG A 14 25.53 -1.16 -12.52
C ARG A 14 26.18 -2.35 -13.19
N THR A 15 26.89 -3.14 -12.39
CA THR A 15 27.55 -4.37 -12.79
C THR A 15 27.10 -5.51 -11.88
N ALA A 16 27.23 -6.75 -12.35
CA ALA A 16 27.01 -7.93 -11.51
C ALA A 16 28.24 -8.25 -10.63
N ALA A 17 29.28 -7.41 -10.65
CA ALA A 17 30.51 -7.66 -9.91
C ALA A 17 30.29 -7.39 -8.41
N GLY A 18 30.77 -8.32 -7.58
CA GLY A 18 30.82 -8.15 -6.14
C GLY A 18 32.21 -7.68 -5.71
N HIS A 19 32.25 -6.59 -4.95
CA HIS A 19 33.47 -6.01 -4.41
C HIS A 19 33.58 -6.35 -2.93
N ASP A 20 34.68 -6.96 -2.49
CA ASP A 20 34.89 -7.20 -1.08
C ASP A 20 35.21 -5.88 -0.37
N VAL A 21 34.44 -5.58 0.67
CA VAL A 21 34.45 -4.31 1.37
C VAL A 21 34.37 -4.51 2.88
N GLU A 22 34.80 -3.50 3.61
CA GLU A 22 34.54 -3.34 5.03
C GLU A 22 33.42 -2.33 5.23
N ALA A 23 32.42 -2.74 6.00
CA ALA A 23 31.29 -1.92 6.38
C ALA A 23 31.42 -1.50 7.84
N VAL A 24 31.43 -0.19 8.10
CA VAL A 24 31.47 0.37 9.43
C VAL A 24 30.12 1.01 9.74
N PHE A 25 29.46 0.50 10.78
CA PHE A 25 28.12 0.92 11.17
C PHE A 25 28.18 1.97 12.28
N SER A 26 27.43 3.06 12.11
CA SER A 26 27.21 4.10 13.11
C SER A 26 25.73 4.46 13.19
N ALA A 27 25.36 5.32 14.15
CA ALA A 27 23.99 5.82 14.26
C ALA A 27 23.56 6.65 13.02
N ASP A 28 24.52 7.28 12.33
CA ASP A 28 24.26 8.12 11.17
C ASP A 28 24.11 7.31 9.87
N GLY A 29 24.65 6.09 9.82
CA GLY A 29 24.61 5.23 8.64
C GLY A 29 25.68 4.16 8.59
N VAL A 30 26.03 3.76 7.37
CA VAL A 30 27.11 2.80 7.11
C VAL A 30 28.13 3.42 6.15
N SER A 31 29.40 3.34 6.52
CA SER A 31 30.52 3.63 5.63
C SER A 31 31.01 2.32 5.03
N ILE A 32 31.10 2.26 3.71
CA ILE A 32 31.51 1.09 2.93
C ILE A 32 32.83 1.44 2.27
N ARG A 33 33.90 0.71 2.61
CA ARG A 33 35.24 0.95 2.08
C ARG A 33 35.87 -0.35 1.57
N GLY A 34 36.45 -0.33 0.38
CA GLY A 34 37.19 -1.47 -0.16
C GLY A 34 37.26 -1.47 -1.68
N GLN A 35 38.34 -2.04 -2.23
CA GLN A 35 38.56 -2.16 -3.68
C GLN A 35 38.33 -0.84 -4.48
N GLY A 36 38.71 0.31 -3.90
CA GLY A 36 38.55 1.62 -4.54
C GLY A 36 37.17 2.28 -4.36
N HIS A 37 36.25 1.62 -3.64
CA HIS A 37 34.98 2.21 -3.25
C HIS A 37 35.10 2.85 -1.87
N GLU A 38 34.63 4.10 -1.74
CA GLU A 38 34.39 4.76 -0.47
C GLU A 38 33.02 5.44 -0.54
N ILE A 39 32.03 4.80 0.08
CA ILE A 39 30.62 5.18 -0.05
C ILE A 39 30.03 5.30 1.34
N PHE A 40 29.17 6.29 1.54
CA PHE A 40 28.41 6.42 2.78
C PHE A 40 26.92 6.35 2.49
N TRP A 41 26.23 5.44 3.17
CA TRP A 41 24.78 5.32 3.11
C TRP A 41 24.15 5.79 4.42
N PRO A 42 23.35 6.88 4.40
CA PRO A 42 22.70 7.39 5.59
C PRO A 42 21.68 6.40 6.16
N ALA A 43 21.58 6.31 7.49
CA ALA A 43 20.67 5.41 8.21
C ALA A 43 19.21 5.56 7.75
N LYS A 44 18.75 6.80 7.53
CA LYS A 44 17.39 7.11 7.04
C LYS A 44 17.07 6.55 5.66
N ARG A 45 18.09 6.18 4.88
CA ARG A 45 17.97 5.63 3.53
C ARG A 45 18.31 4.15 3.47
N LEU A 46 18.75 3.55 4.58
CA LEU A 46 19.03 2.14 4.65
C LEU A 46 17.75 1.32 4.81
N ARG A 47 17.71 0.18 4.13
CA ARG A 47 16.68 -0.85 4.34
C ARG A 47 17.28 -2.25 4.24
N ILE A 48 16.69 -3.17 4.98
CA ILE A 48 16.95 -4.60 4.80
C ILE A 48 16.15 -5.07 3.59
N ALA A 49 16.85 -5.41 2.52
CA ALA A 49 16.25 -5.94 1.30
C ALA A 49 15.92 -7.43 1.43
N ALA A 50 16.78 -8.18 2.13
CA ALA A 50 16.58 -9.58 2.45
C ALA A 50 17.41 -9.96 3.68
N ARG A 51 16.97 -10.98 4.39
CA ARG A 51 17.69 -11.57 5.50
C ARG A 51 17.42 -13.06 5.53
N ASP A 52 18.48 -13.85 5.65
CA ASP A 52 18.43 -15.29 5.89
C ASP A 52 19.33 -15.65 7.08
N GLU A 53 19.54 -16.94 7.30
CA GLU A 53 20.34 -17.46 8.43
C GLU A 53 21.85 -17.16 8.29
N HIS A 54 22.32 -16.84 7.09
CA HIS A 54 23.74 -16.69 6.78
C HIS A 54 24.13 -15.26 6.42
N GLU A 55 23.22 -14.48 5.84
CA GLU A 55 23.47 -13.16 5.30
C GLU A 55 22.34 -12.16 5.58
N ILE A 56 22.74 -10.89 5.66
CA ILE A 56 21.84 -9.74 5.67
C ILE A 56 22.18 -8.91 4.43
N ARG A 57 21.15 -8.59 3.64
CA ARG A 57 21.27 -7.75 2.46
C ARG A 57 20.68 -6.38 2.76
N LEU A 58 21.53 -5.37 2.72
CA LEU A 58 21.18 -3.97 2.89
C LEU A 58 21.10 -3.29 1.52
N SER A 59 20.16 -2.38 1.39
CA SER A 59 19.96 -1.56 0.20
C SER A 59 19.77 -0.10 0.60
N ASN A 60 20.06 0.80 -0.33
CA ASN A 60 19.79 2.22 -0.19
C ASN A 60 18.56 2.58 -1.02
N VAL A 61 17.56 3.20 -0.40
CA VAL A 61 16.27 3.55 -1.03
C VAL A 61 16.43 4.39 -2.30
N ARG A 62 17.49 5.21 -2.40
CA ARG A 62 17.76 6.04 -3.59
C ARG A 62 18.59 5.33 -4.66
N GLU A 63 19.37 4.34 -4.26
CA GLU A 63 20.26 3.56 -5.13
C GLU A 63 19.71 2.14 -5.20
N GLY A 64 18.49 1.99 -5.73
CA GLY A 64 17.66 0.80 -5.57
C GLY A 64 18.29 -0.53 -6.03
N GLU A 65 19.33 -0.48 -6.85
CA GLU A 65 20.06 -1.66 -7.33
C GLU A 65 21.34 -1.95 -6.53
N ALA A 66 21.89 -0.96 -5.83
CA ALA A 66 23.12 -1.15 -5.06
C ALA A 66 22.83 -1.92 -3.77
N ARG A 67 23.66 -2.93 -3.47
CA ARG A 67 23.46 -3.83 -2.33
C ARG A 67 24.74 -4.04 -1.54
N LEU A 68 24.60 -4.05 -0.22
CA LEU A 68 25.64 -4.47 0.69
C LEU A 68 25.21 -5.79 1.34
N VAL A 69 25.99 -6.84 1.14
CA VAL A 69 25.79 -8.17 1.70
C VAL A 69 26.80 -8.37 2.82
N ILE A 70 26.32 -8.70 4.01
CA ILE A 70 27.15 -8.92 5.21
C ILE A 70 26.70 -10.20 5.91
N PRO A 71 27.58 -10.86 6.66
CA PRO A 71 27.22 -12.11 7.33
C PRO A 71 26.20 -11.86 8.44
N ALA A 72 25.23 -12.76 8.60
CA ALA A 72 24.15 -12.64 9.59
C ALA A 72 24.65 -12.54 11.03
N ARG A 73 25.83 -13.08 11.35
CA ARG A 73 26.50 -12.92 12.65
C ARG A 73 26.77 -11.44 13.02
N ALA A 74 26.82 -10.56 12.02
CA ALA A 74 27.00 -9.12 12.24
C ALA A 74 25.71 -8.40 12.68
N ALA A 75 24.57 -9.11 12.78
CA ALA A 75 23.30 -8.53 13.24
C ALA A 75 23.43 -7.80 14.58
N GLY A 76 24.23 -8.31 15.52
CA GLY A 76 24.45 -7.64 16.81
C GLY A 76 25.11 -6.26 16.67
N VAL A 77 26.08 -6.14 15.75
CA VAL A 77 26.77 -4.86 15.46
C VAL A 77 25.80 -3.86 14.85
N ILE A 78 24.99 -4.30 13.88
CA ILE A 78 23.96 -3.46 13.24
C ILE A 78 22.92 -3.02 14.28
N GLY A 79 22.45 -3.94 15.11
CA GLY A 79 21.43 -3.66 16.12
C GLY A 79 21.89 -2.71 17.21
N ALA A 80 23.17 -2.76 17.58
CA ALA A 80 23.78 -1.83 18.53
C ALA A 80 23.91 -0.41 17.94
N ALA A 81 24.26 -0.28 16.66
CA ALA A 81 24.41 1.02 16.00
C ALA A 81 23.09 1.61 15.52
N MET A 82 22.19 0.78 15.00
CA MET A 82 20.94 1.16 14.33
C MET A 82 19.81 0.16 14.69
N PRO A 83 19.25 0.24 15.91
CA PRO A 83 18.22 -0.69 16.38
C PRO A 83 16.94 -0.64 15.53
N GLU A 84 16.57 0.53 15.01
CA GLU A 84 15.37 0.70 14.19
C GLU A 84 15.44 -0.10 12.87
N LEU A 85 16.64 -0.24 12.29
CA LEU A 85 16.85 -0.91 11.01
C LEU A 85 16.47 -2.39 11.06
N LEU A 86 16.79 -3.08 12.16
CA LEU A 86 16.47 -4.50 12.36
C LEU A 86 15.03 -4.73 12.82
N SER A 87 14.42 -3.74 13.48
CA SER A 87 13.09 -3.88 14.08
C SER A 87 11.93 -3.95 13.07
N GLY A 88 12.14 -3.47 11.84
CA GLY A 88 11.06 -3.32 10.84
C GLY A 88 9.94 -2.36 11.27
N ALA A 89 10.12 -1.60 12.35
CA ALA A 89 9.17 -0.64 12.88
C ALA A 89 8.65 0.38 11.83
N PRO A 90 9.49 1.00 10.97
CA PRO A 90 8.98 1.94 9.98
C PRO A 90 8.06 1.30 8.93
N GLU A 91 8.33 0.05 8.54
CA GLU A 91 7.48 -0.68 7.59
C GLU A 91 6.15 -1.07 8.22
N ARG A 92 6.17 -1.57 9.46
CA ARG A 92 4.95 -1.84 10.24
C ARG A 92 4.08 -0.60 10.39
N ARG A 93 4.67 0.56 10.74
CA ARG A 93 3.94 1.83 10.85
C ARG A 93 3.27 2.23 9.54
N ARG A 94 3.97 2.09 8.40
CA ARG A 94 3.41 2.39 7.08
C ARG A 94 2.26 1.45 6.73
N MET A 95 2.40 0.16 7.01
CA MET A 95 1.35 -0.83 6.78
C MET A 95 0.12 -0.55 7.65
N THR A 96 0.32 -0.27 8.94
CA THR A 96 -0.78 0.14 9.84
C THR A 96 -1.47 1.40 9.35
N ALA A 97 -0.72 2.42 8.90
CA ALA A 97 -1.29 3.64 8.37
C ALA A 97 -2.14 3.39 7.11
N LEU A 98 -1.69 2.51 6.21
CA LEU A 98 -2.46 2.10 5.03
C LEU A 98 -3.74 1.37 5.40
N VAL A 99 -3.68 0.43 6.36
CA VAL A 99 -4.86 -0.29 6.85
C VAL A 99 -5.88 0.68 7.46
N ILE A 100 -5.43 1.61 8.30
CA ILE A 100 -6.30 2.63 8.90
C ILE A 100 -6.92 3.52 7.81
N ALA A 101 -6.14 3.95 6.81
CA ALA A 101 -6.64 4.77 5.72
C ALA A 101 -7.73 4.05 4.90
N LEU A 102 -7.55 2.75 4.63
CA LEU A 102 -8.56 1.93 3.93
C LEU A 102 -9.83 1.76 4.76
N ILE A 103 -9.70 1.50 6.06
CA ILE A 103 -10.86 1.40 6.97
C ILE A 103 -11.61 2.74 7.01
N ALA A 104 -10.89 3.86 7.12
CA ALA A 104 -11.49 5.19 7.13
C ALA A 104 -12.21 5.51 5.80
N ALA A 105 -11.63 5.13 4.66
CA ALA A 105 -12.27 5.30 3.35
C ALA A 105 -13.56 4.46 3.25
N ALA A 106 -13.53 3.20 3.68
CA ALA A 106 -14.71 2.34 3.68
C ALA A 106 -15.81 2.91 4.61
N ALA A 107 -15.44 3.38 5.80
CA ALA A 107 -16.36 4.01 6.73
C ALA A 107 -16.97 5.30 6.17
N ALA A 108 -16.18 6.11 5.45
CA ALA A 108 -16.68 7.32 4.79
C ALA A 108 -17.71 7.00 3.71
N VAL A 109 -17.48 5.98 2.89
CA VAL A 109 -18.44 5.52 1.87
C VAL A 109 -19.72 5.02 2.52
N ALA A 110 -19.61 4.14 3.51
CA ALA A 110 -20.76 3.63 4.24
C ALA A 110 -21.56 4.78 4.90
N GLY A 111 -20.87 5.70 5.57
CA GLY A 111 -21.49 6.88 6.16
C GLY A 111 -22.22 7.76 5.14
N GLY A 112 -21.61 7.97 3.97
CA GLY A 112 -22.24 8.67 2.85
C GLY A 112 -23.51 7.99 2.36
N VAL A 113 -23.53 6.66 2.26
CA VAL A 113 -24.72 5.91 1.81
C VAL A 113 -25.83 5.91 2.87
N PHE A 114 -25.49 5.61 4.13
CA PHE A 114 -26.50 5.43 5.18
C PHE A 114 -27.00 6.74 5.80
N PHE A 115 -26.20 7.79 5.79
CA PHE A 115 -26.57 9.08 6.38
C PHE A 115 -26.57 10.21 5.36
N GLY A 116 -25.59 10.25 4.46
CA GLY A 116 -25.48 11.29 3.45
C GLY A 116 -26.64 11.26 2.44
N ALA A 117 -26.92 10.09 1.86
CA ALA A 117 -27.99 9.96 0.88
C ALA A 117 -29.39 10.27 1.47
N PRO A 118 -29.78 9.75 2.65
CA PRO A 118 -31.05 10.14 3.28
C PRO A 118 -31.12 11.61 3.70
N ALA A 119 -30.02 12.20 4.17
CA ALA A 119 -30.02 13.63 4.52
C ALA A 119 -30.11 14.53 3.28
N ALA A 120 -29.55 14.11 2.16
CA ALA A 120 -29.60 14.85 0.90
C ALA A 120 -30.92 14.63 0.14
N SER A 121 -31.62 13.51 0.37
CA SER A 121 -32.81 13.16 -0.42
C SER A 121 -33.95 14.17 -0.28
N GLY A 122 -34.21 14.70 0.91
CA GLY A 122 -35.27 15.70 1.12
C GLY A 122 -35.07 16.98 0.29
N PRO A 123 -33.92 17.68 0.43
CA PRO A 123 -33.62 18.86 -0.37
C PRO A 123 -33.54 18.62 -1.88
N LEU A 124 -33.12 17.42 -2.30
CA LEU A 124 -33.10 17.04 -3.71
C LEU A 124 -34.52 16.80 -4.24
N ALA A 125 -35.40 16.17 -3.46
CA ALA A 125 -36.79 15.94 -3.85
C ALA A 125 -37.53 17.28 -4.09
N GLU A 126 -37.35 18.27 -3.21
CA GLU A 126 -37.97 19.60 -3.37
C GLU A 126 -37.50 20.37 -4.61
N ARG A 127 -36.31 20.04 -5.15
CA ARG A 127 -35.75 20.68 -6.35
C ARG A 127 -35.93 19.85 -7.61
N THR A 128 -36.56 18.68 -7.53
CA THR A 128 -36.73 17.80 -8.68
C THR A 128 -37.90 18.29 -9.54
N PRO A 129 -37.70 18.61 -10.83
CA PRO A 129 -38.80 18.98 -11.72
C PRO A 129 -39.72 17.80 -12.00
N LYS A 130 -41.03 18.06 -12.14
CA LYS A 130 -42.05 17.02 -12.38
C LYS A 130 -41.78 16.15 -13.61
N GLU A 131 -41.27 16.72 -14.71
CA GLU A 131 -40.86 15.96 -15.89
C GLU A 131 -39.84 14.86 -15.56
N LEU A 132 -38.94 15.10 -14.60
CA LEU A 132 -37.93 14.11 -14.20
C LEU A 132 -38.55 12.96 -13.41
N GLU A 133 -39.53 13.26 -12.54
CA GLU A 133 -40.29 12.24 -11.80
C GLU A 133 -41.07 11.33 -12.74
N ILE A 134 -41.71 11.91 -13.77
CA ILE A 134 -42.47 11.16 -14.78
C ILE A 134 -41.54 10.23 -15.57
N GLN A 135 -40.41 10.74 -16.07
CA GLN A 135 -39.42 9.91 -16.77
C GLN A 135 -38.86 8.76 -15.92
N MET A 136 -38.59 9.02 -14.63
CA MET A 136 -38.15 7.96 -13.72
C MET A 136 -39.23 6.91 -13.51
N GLY A 137 -40.49 7.32 -13.35
CA GLY A 137 -41.63 6.41 -13.23
C GLY A 137 -41.81 5.52 -14.46
N GLU A 138 -41.73 6.09 -15.67
CA GLU A 138 -41.83 5.34 -16.92
C GLU A 138 -40.68 4.32 -17.09
N ASN A 139 -39.45 4.70 -16.75
CA ASN A 139 -38.30 3.80 -16.80
C ASN A 139 -38.39 2.64 -15.80
N VAL A 140 -38.82 2.91 -14.57
CA VAL A 140 -38.99 1.87 -13.54
C VAL A 140 -40.16 0.95 -13.91
N ALA A 141 -41.28 1.50 -14.39
CA ALA A 141 -42.41 0.72 -14.89
C ALA A 141 -41.99 -0.19 -16.06
N GLY A 142 -41.17 0.32 -16.99
CA GLY A 142 -40.60 -0.47 -18.08
C GLY A 142 -39.77 -1.65 -17.58
N GLN A 143 -38.90 -1.43 -16.58
CA GLN A 143 -38.07 -2.50 -16.00
C GLN A 143 -38.90 -3.51 -15.19
N ILE A 144 -39.90 -3.06 -14.44
CA ILE A 144 -40.81 -3.93 -13.70
C ILE A 144 -41.62 -4.80 -14.67
N ASN A 145 -42.14 -4.24 -15.75
CA ASN A 145 -42.92 -4.98 -16.75
C ASN A 145 -42.10 -6.00 -17.54
N LEU A 146 -40.77 -5.81 -17.64
CA LEU A 146 -39.86 -6.79 -18.22
C LEU A 146 -39.59 -7.99 -17.30
N ILE A 147 -39.61 -7.77 -15.98
CA ILE A 147 -39.33 -8.80 -14.97
C ILE A 147 -40.63 -9.51 -14.52
N LEU A 148 -41.72 -8.75 -14.41
CA LEU A 148 -43.04 -9.20 -14.02
C LEU A 148 -43.98 -8.99 -15.20
N LYS A 149 -44.42 -10.08 -15.83
CA LYS A 149 -45.39 -10.02 -16.92
C LYS A 149 -46.70 -9.43 -16.36
N PRO A 150 -47.23 -8.31 -16.89
CA PRO A 150 -48.45 -7.73 -16.37
C PRO A 150 -49.61 -8.73 -16.51
N CYS A 151 -50.27 -9.06 -15.41
CA CYS A 151 -51.50 -9.85 -15.45
C CYS A 151 -52.64 -8.97 -15.96
N GLY A 152 -53.08 -9.22 -17.20
CA GLY A 152 -54.35 -8.74 -17.72
C GLY A 152 -54.25 -7.61 -18.75
N ALA A 153 -53.65 -7.88 -19.91
CA ALA A 153 -54.03 -7.22 -21.16
C ALA A 153 -54.85 -8.14 -22.09
N ASP A 154 -54.92 -9.44 -21.77
CA ASP A 154 -55.60 -10.47 -22.58
C ASP A 154 -56.80 -11.10 -21.84
N ALA A 155 -57.53 -10.31 -21.05
CA ALA A 155 -58.89 -10.70 -20.67
C ALA A 155 -59.82 -10.35 -21.84
N ASP A 156 -59.62 -11.09 -22.92
CA ASP A 156 -60.47 -11.12 -24.10
C ASP A 156 -61.92 -11.36 -23.64
N LEU A 157 -62.78 -10.40 -23.94
CA LEU A 157 -64.21 -10.49 -23.73
C LEU A 157 -64.75 -11.59 -24.64
N ALA A 158 -64.77 -12.84 -24.18
CA ALA A 158 -65.52 -13.89 -24.84
C ALA A 158 -67.02 -13.64 -24.64
N PRO A 159 -67.82 -13.42 -25.71
CA PRO A 159 -69.26 -13.28 -25.57
C PRO A 159 -69.86 -14.64 -25.22
N LEU A 160 -70.50 -14.74 -24.06
CA LEU A 160 -71.31 -15.89 -23.72
C LEU A 160 -72.62 -15.82 -24.52
N SER A 161 -72.76 -16.73 -25.48
CA SER A 161 -73.99 -17.10 -26.18
C SER A 161 -74.98 -17.82 -25.27
#